data_AF-A0A924GGT4-F1
#
_entry.id   AF-A0A924GGT4-F1
#
_cell.length_a   1.000
_cell.length_b   1.000
_cell.length_c   1.000
_cell.angle_alpha   90.00
_cell.angle_beta   90.00
_cell.angle_gamma   90.00
#
_symmetry.space_group_name_H-M   'P 1'
#
loop_
_entity.id
_entity.type
_entity.pdbx_description
1 polymer ?
#
loop_
_entity_poly.entity_id
_entity_poly.type
_entity_poly.pdbx_seq_one_letter_code
_entity_poly.pdbx_strand_id
1 'polypeptide(L)'
;MASPGNIGSAAQADESTQVRRVADLERDVRELGPSIAQSFAPVIASIQATQATQAAQQVTLAAQQAALTDQQTQLTAQVATLAAQVALQVSPSGASTSASGFNISSGSGAVAGVTFTVPSGYTRALILGSGTVTAANTSGTSGYLYVKVVINGGSGPEAATIVGDFNTAPYTNTVMNISASHSATLTGLSGGTFTVQIAARTGGNNFGSSGTNSAMVAAQVIFLR
;
A
#
# COMPACT_ATOMS: atom_id res chain seq x y z
N MET A 1 71.86 22.32 -73.66
CA MET A 1 70.40 22.35 -73.47
C MET A 1 69.75 21.58 -74.61
N ALA A 2 69.11 20.45 -74.33
CA ALA A 2 68.21 19.71 -75.20
C ALA A 2 67.21 18.93 -74.33
N SER A 3 65.98 18.83 -74.82
CA SER A 3 64.70 18.72 -74.11
C SER A 3 64.41 17.35 -73.45
N PRO A 4 63.91 17.29 -72.19
CA PRO A 4 63.26 16.11 -71.65
C PRO A 4 61.80 16.08 -72.11
N GLY A 5 61.50 15.23 -73.10
CA GLY A 5 60.16 15.10 -73.63
C GLY A 5 60.14 14.27 -74.91
N ASN A 6 60.44 12.98 -74.80
CA ASN A 6 59.98 12.04 -75.81
C ASN A 6 59.73 10.69 -75.13
N ILE A 7 58.46 10.41 -74.84
CA ILE A 7 58.00 9.04 -74.64
C ILE A 7 58.07 8.43 -76.03
N GLY A 8 59.23 7.84 -76.34
CA GLY A 8 59.44 7.11 -77.58
C GLY A 8 58.28 6.14 -77.75
N SER A 9 57.62 6.23 -78.90
CA SER A 9 56.58 5.30 -79.32
C SER A 9 57.08 3.88 -79.11
N ALA A 10 56.54 3.21 -78.10
CA ALA A 10 56.77 1.79 -77.90
C ALA A 10 56.37 1.10 -79.21
N ALA A 11 57.34 0.46 -79.86
CA ALA A 11 57.06 -0.44 -80.97
C ALA A 11 55.93 -1.36 -80.52
N GLN A 12 54.87 -1.47 -81.34
CA GLN A 12 53.82 -2.45 -81.11
C GLN A 12 54.51 -3.80 -80.94
N ALA A 13 54.39 -4.39 -79.75
CA ALA A 13 54.93 -5.71 -79.49
C ALA A 13 54.39 -6.64 -80.59
N ASP A 14 55.28 -7.38 -81.26
CA ASP A 14 54.86 -8.31 -82.30
C ASP A 14 53.80 -9.29 -81.74
N GLU A 15 52.97 -9.81 -82.63
CA GLU A 15 51.86 -10.70 -82.27
C GLU A 15 52.33 -11.90 -81.42
N SER A 16 53.54 -12.41 -81.68
CA SER A 16 54.14 -13.52 -80.93
C SER A 16 54.45 -13.19 -79.47
N THR A 17 54.74 -11.92 -79.17
CA THR A 17 55.04 -11.41 -77.83
C THR A 17 53.75 -11.19 -77.06
N GLN A 18 52.69 -10.75 -77.72
CA GLN A 18 51.36 -10.63 -77.12
C GLN A 18 50.75 -12.00 -76.80
N VAL A 19 50.85 -12.96 -77.72
CA VAL A 19 50.37 -14.34 -77.50
C VAL A 19 51.09 -15.01 -76.33
N ARG A 20 52.41 -14.82 -76.19
CA ARG A 20 53.17 -15.32 -75.03
C ARG A 20 52.71 -14.70 -73.71
N ARG A 21 52.50 -13.38 -73.67
CA ARG A 21 51.96 -12.70 -72.48
C ARG A 21 50.57 -13.20 -72.09
N VAL A 22 49.69 -13.47 -73.06
CA VAL A 22 48.37 -14.04 -72.80
C VAL A 22 48.49 -15.44 -72.22
N ALA A 23 49.36 -16.30 -72.78
CA ALA A 23 49.59 -17.64 -72.26
C ALA A 23 50.17 -17.63 -70.83
N ASP A 24 51.06 -16.70 -70.51
CA ASP A 24 51.60 -16.53 -69.15
C ASP A 24 50.52 -16.05 -68.17
N LEU A 25 49.67 -15.10 -68.57
CA LEU A 25 48.51 -14.68 -67.75
C LEU A 25 47.51 -15.82 -67.53
N GLU A 26 47.21 -16.61 -68.56
CA GLU A 26 46.34 -17.78 -68.44
C GLU A 26 46.93 -18.83 -67.51
N ARG A 27 48.26 -19.00 -67.52
CA ARG A 27 48.98 -19.86 -66.60
C ARG A 27 48.94 -19.32 -65.17
N ASP A 28 49.21 -18.03 -64.97
CA ASP A 28 49.13 -17.38 -63.66
C ASP A 28 47.70 -17.48 -63.09
N VAL A 29 46.67 -17.24 -63.90
CA VAL A 29 45.27 -17.42 -63.47
C VAL A 29 44.99 -18.87 -63.05
N ARG A 30 45.54 -19.84 -63.79
CA ARG A 30 45.36 -21.28 -63.50
C ARG A 30 46.10 -21.72 -62.23
N GLU A 31 47.27 -21.14 -61.95
CA GLU A 31 48.11 -21.47 -60.79
C GLU A 31 47.70 -20.69 -59.53
N LEU A 32 47.33 -19.41 -59.66
CA LEU A 32 46.95 -18.54 -58.54
C LEU A 32 45.53 -18.80 -58.03
N GLY A 33 44.59 -19.15 -58.90
CA GLY A 33 43.20 -19.40 -58.51
C GLY A 33 43.06 -20.43 -57.36
N PRO A 34 43.64 -21.65 -57.49
CA PRO A 34 43.64 -22.64 -56.42
C PRO A 34 44.39 -22.20 -55.15
N SER A 35 45.52 -21.50 -55.30
CA SER A 35 46.32 -21.00 -54.16
C SER A 35 45.56 -19.95 -53.34
N ILE A 36 44.88 -19.02 -54.02
CA ILE A 36 44.00 -18.04 -53.40
C ILE A 36 42.84 -18.74 -52.69
N ALA A 37 42.16 -19.68 -53.37
CA ALA A 37 41.06 -20.44 -52.77
C ALA A 37 41.50 -21.21 -51.51
N GLN A 38 42.68 -21.83 -51.53
CA GLN A 38 43.24 -22.53 -50.36
C GLN A 38 43.56 -21.58 -49.21
N SER A 39 44.09 -20.38 -49.49
CA SER A 39 44.42 -19.41 -48.45
C SER A 39 43.19 -18.82 -47.74
N PHE A 40 42.05 -18.69 -48.46
CA PHE A 40 40.80 -18.15 -47.90
C PHE A 40 39.86 -19.21 -47.29
N ALA A 41 39.99 -20.48 -47.64
CA ALA A 41 39.12 -21.55 -47.13
C ALA A 41 39.04 -21.59 -45.58
N PRO A 42 40.14 -21.44 -44.81
CA PRO A 42 40.07 -21.41 -43.34
C PRO A 42 39.28 -20.21 -42.81
N VAL A 43 39.38 -19.05 -43.46
CA VAL A 43 38.66 -17.83 -43.08
C VAL A 43 37.16 -18.02 -43.30
N ILE A 44 36.76 -18.57 -44.45
CA ILE A 44 35.35 -18.86 -44.76
C ILE A 44 34.77 -19.84 -43.73
N ALA A 45 35.48 -20.92 -43.43
CA ALA A 45 35.06 -21.90 -42.43
C ALA A 45 34.90 -21.27 -41.03
N SER A 46 35.82 -20.40 -40.63
CA SER A 46 35.75 -19.67 -39.36
C SER A 46 34.54 -18.73 -39.27
N ILE A 47 34.23 -18.01 -40.35
CA ILE A 47 33.05 -17.15 -40.44
C ILE A 47 31.77 -17.98 -40.33
N GLN A 48 31.68 -19.11 -41.04
CA GLN A 48 30.52 -20.00 -40.98
C GLN A 48 30.31 -20.57 -39.56
N ALA A 49 31.39 -20.99 -38.89
CA ALA A 49 31.34 -21.46 -37.51
C ALA A 49 30.87 -20.37 -36.53
N THR A 50 31.35 -19.13 -36.73
CA THR A 50 30.94 -17.97 -35.93
C THR A 50 29.46 -17.65 -36.14
N GLN A 51 28.98 -17.68 -37.39
CA GLN A 51 27.57 -17.45 -37.72
C GLN A 51 26.67 -18.52 -37.08
N ALA A 52 27.06 -19.80 -37.14
CA ALA A 52 26.32 -20.87 -36.48
C ALA A 52 26.26 -20.70 -34.96
N THR A 53 27.37 -20.28 -34.35
CA THR A 53 27.45 -20.00 -32.91
C THR A 53 26.53 -18.83 -32.52
N GLN A 54 26.55 -17.74 -33.29
CA GLN A 54 25.68 -16.58 -33.04
C GLN A 54 24.20 -16.94 -33.20
N ALA A 55 23.83 -17.75 -34.20
CA ALA A 55 22.47 -18.22 -34.37
C ALA A 55 22.00 -19.04 -33.15
N ALA A 56 22.84 -19.95 -32.64
CA ALA A 56 22.53 -20.73 -31.44
C ALA A 56 22.38 -19.84 -30.18
N GLN A 57 23.21 -18.80 -30.04
CA GLN A 57 23.12 -17.83 -28.95
C GLN A 57 21.81 -17.02 -29.02
N GLN A 58 21.40 -16.58 -30.22
CA GLN A 58 20.14 -15.86 -30.41
C GLN A 58 18.92 -16.69 -30.00
N VAL A 59 18.89 -17.98 -30.36
CA VAL A 59 17.83 -18.90 -29.93
C VAL A 59 17.81 -19.05 -28.40
N THR A 60 18.99 -19.16 -27.78
CA THR A 60 19.11 -19.29 -26.32
C THR A 60 18.62 -18.02 -25.61
N LEU A 61 19.01 -16.85 -26.10
CA LEU A 61 18.56 -15.56 -25.55
C LEU A 61 17.04 -15.37 -25.69
N ALA A 62 16.47 -15.75 -26.83
CA ALA A 62 15.01 -15.69 -27.03
C ALA A 62 14.27 -16.61 -26.04
N ALA A 63 14.79 -17.81 -25.79
CA ALA A 63 14.22 -18.72 -24.80
C ALA A 63 14.32 -18.18 -23.36
N GLN A 64 15.46 -17.58 -23.00
CA GLN A 64 15.64 -16.92 -21.71
C GLN A 64 14.68 -15.73 -21.54
N GLN A 65 14.50 -14.92 -22.58
CA GLN A 65 13.58 -13.78 -22.55
C GLN A 65 12.12 -14.21 -22.35
N ALA A 66 11.70 -15.30 -23.00
CA ALA A 66 10.38 -15.88 -22.79
C ALA A 66 10.19 -16.36 -21.34
N ALA A 67 11.16 -17.11 -20.80
CA ALA A 67 11.11 -17.59 -19.42
C ALA A 67 11.05 -16.45 -18.39
N LEU A 68 11.78 -15.36 -18.62
CA LEU A 68 11.74 -14.17 -17.74
C LEU A 68 10.38 -13.46 -17.80
N THR A 69 9.74 -13.42 -18.98
CA THR A 69 8.42 -12.82 -19.16
C THR A 69 7.34 -13.64 -18.43
N ASP A 70 7.45 -14.97 -18.48
CA ASP A 70 6.57 -15.87 -17.73
C ASP A 70 6.74 -15.67 -16.21
N GLN A 71 7.98 -15.59 -15.73
CA GLN A 71 8.27 -15.30 -14.33
C GLN A 71 7.71 -13.95 -13.89
N GLN A 72 7.85 -12.91 -14.71
CA GLN A 72 7.31 -11.58 -14.43
C GLN A 72 5.78 -11.64 -14.29
N THR A 73 5.10 -12.36 -15.18
CA THR A 73 3.64 -12.53 -15.14
C THR A 73 3.19 -13.25 -13.86
N GLN A 74 3.89 -14.33 -13.47
CA GLN A 74 3.60 -15.06 -12.23
C GLN A 74 3.80 -14.18 -11.00
N LEU A 75 4.89 -13.41 -10.95
CA LEU A 75 5.17 -12.52 -9.83
C LEU A 75 4.09 -11.43 -9.72
N THR A 76 3.65 -10.84 -10.83
CA THR A 76 2.55 -9.87 -10.84
C THR A 76 1.25 -10.47 -10.27
N ALA A 77 0.91 -11.72 -10.63
CA ALA A 77 -0.27 -12.39 -10.10
C ALA A 77 -0.16 -12.70 -8.59
N GLN A 78 1.02 -13.11 -8.11
CA GLN A 78 1.29 -13.33 -6.69
C GLN A 78 1.17 -12.03 -5.88
N VAL A 79 1.73 -10.93 -6.39
CA VAL A 79 1.64 -9.61 -5.75
C VAL A 79 0.18 -9.15 -5.65
N ALA A 80 -0.63 -9.34 -6.71
CA ALA A 80 -2.06 -9.02 -6.67
C ALA A 80 -2.81 -9.85 -5.63
N THR A 81 -2.50 -11.15 -5.51
CA THR A 81 -3.11 -12.04 -4.51
C THR A 81 -2.74 -11.62 -3.09
N LEU A 82 -1.47 -11.31 -2.85
CA LEU A 82 -1.00 -10.85 -1.54
C LEU A 82 -1.65 -9.51 -1.15
N ALA A 83 -1.75 -8.56 -2.09
CA ALA A 83 -2.42 -7.29 -1.86
C ALA A 83 -3.89 -7.48 -1.44
N ALA A 84 -4.60 -8.40 -2.09
CA ALA A 84 -5.98 -8.74 -1.72
C ALA A 84 -6.07 -9.39 -0.32
N GLN A 85 -5.14 -10.27 0.03
CA GLN A 85 -5.10 -10.89 1.36
C GLN A 85 -4.81 -9.88 2.47
N VAL A 86 -3.88 -8.95 2.26
CA VAL A 86 -3.54 -7.89 3.23
C VAL A 86 -4.73 -6.96 3.45
N ALA A 87 -5.44 -6.57 2.39
CA ALA A 87 -6.64 -5.74 2.50
C ALA A 87 -7.76 -6.41 3.33
N LEU A 88 -7.79 -7.74 3.40
CA LEU A 88 -8.74 -8.50 4.21
C LEU A 88 -8.35 -8.64 5.68
N GLN A 89 -7.12 -8.30 6.08
CA GLN A 89 -6.67 -8.52 7.47
C GLN A 89 -7.14 -7.43 8.42
N VAL A 90 -7.36 -6.21 7.93
CA VAL A 90 -7.68 -5.04 8.75
C VAL A 90 -8.84 -4.27 8.14
N SER A 91 -9.88 -3.97 8.92
CA SER A 91 -10.97 -3.10 8.49
C SER A 91 -11.20 -2.00 9.52
N PRO A 92 -10.86 -0.73 9.22
CA PRO A 92 -11.14 0.39 10.10
C PRO A 92 -12.61 0.82 10.00
N SER A 93 -13.19 1.26 11.10
CA SER A 93 -14.53 1.86 11.16
C SER A 93 -14.54 2.96 12.22
N GLY A 94 -15.32 4.02 11.98
CA GLY A 94 -15.48 5.12 12.91
C GLY A 94 -16.92 5.61 12.92
N ALA A 95 -17.42 5.96 14.10
CA ALA A 95 -18.76 6.50 14.27
C ALA A 95 -18.80 7.46 15.45
N SER A 96 -19.70 8.43 15.39
CA SER A 96 -20.03 9.30 16.51
C SER A 96 -21.53 9.54 16.59
N THR A 97 -22.00 9.89 17.78
CA THR A 97 -23.37 10.35 17.99
C THR A 97 -23.41 11.34 19.14
N SER A 98 -24.49 12.11 19.22
CA SER A 98 -24.79 12.98 20.35
C SER A 98 -26.22 12.79 20.84
N ALA A 99 -26.48 13.23 22.06
CA ALA A 99 -27.81 13.30 22.67
C ALA A 99 -27.90 14.56 23.54
N SER A 100 -29.12 15.07 23.73
CA SER A 100 -29.37 16.21 24.61
C SER A 100 -30.72 16.10 25.33
N GLY A 101 -30.96 16.94 26.34
CA GLY A 101 -32.25 16.98 27.04
C GLY A 101 -32.50 15.79 27.99
N PHE A 102 -31.49 15.01 28.32
CA PHE A 102 -31.65 13.80 29.14
C PHE A 102 -31.60 14.11 30.65
N ASN A 103 -32.24 13.25 31.45
CA ASN A 103 -32.08 13.21 32.91
C ASN A 103 -30.84 12.38 33.28
N ILE A 104 -30.13 12.75 34.36
CA ILE A 104 -28.99 12.01 34.90
C ILE A 104 -29.35 11.51 36.28
N SER A 105 -29.46 10.18 36.43
CA SER A 105 -29.73 9.53 37.71
C SER A 105 -28.48 9.30 38.55
N SER A 106 -28.66 8.96 39.82
CA SER A 106 -27.58 8.44 40.68
C SER A 106 -27.02 7.09 40.23
N GLY A 107 -27.80 6.29 39.50
CA GLY A 107 -27.36 5.08 38.79
C GLY A 107 -26.69 5.41 37.45
N SER A 108 -25.65 4.64 37.09
CA SER A 108 -24.98 4.76 35.78
C SER A 108 -25.88 4.30 34.66
N GLY A 109 -26.16 5.19 33.70
CA GLY A 109 -26.94 4.90 32.51
C GLY A 109 -26.26 5.44 31.26
N ALA A 110 -26.41 4.74 30.13
CA ALA A 110 -25.96 5.21 28.83
C ALA A 110 -26.78 6.45 28.43
N VAL A 111 -26.11 7.51 28.01
CA VAL A 111 -26.75 8.75 27.54
C VAL A 111 -26.60 8.95 26.03
N ALA A 112 -25.55 8.41 25.42
CA ALA A 112 -25.37 8.36 23.97
C ALA A 112 -24.56 7.11 23.58
N GLY A 113 -24.77 6.58 22.37
CA GLY A 113 -24.11 5.34 21.94
C GLY A 113 -24.09 5.10 20.45
N VAL A 114 -22.99 4.56 19.94
CA VAL A 114 -22.83 4.08 18.57
C VAL A 114 -22.80 2.56 18.53
N THR A 115 -23.27 2.00 17.42
CA THR A 115 -23.27 0.55 17.17
C THR A 115 -22.37 0.24 15.98
N PHE A 116 -21.49 -0.75 16.13
CA PHE A 116 -20.64 -1.26 15.06
C PHE A 116 -21.10 -2.65 14.65
N THR A 117 -21.07 -2.92 13.33
CA THR A 117 -21.28 -4.27 12.78
C THR A 117 -19.94 -4.93 12.58
N VAL A 118 -19.77 -6.17 13.06
CA VAL A 118 -18.55 -6.95 12.85
C VAL A 118 -18.56 -7.50 11.42
N PRO A 119 -17.59 -7.14 10.56
CA PRO A 119 -17.54 -7.69 9.21
C PRO A 119 -17.27 -9.21 9.25
N SER A 120 -17.80 -9.93 8.26
CA SER A 120 -17.63 -11.39 8.19
C SER A 120 -16.14 -11.79 8.14
N GLY A 121 -15.79 -12.81 8.92
CA GLY A 121 -14.43 -13.36 9.00
C GLY A 121 -13.48 -12.63 9.95
N TYR A 122 -13.93 -11.55 10.62
CA TYR A 122 -13.12 -10.86 11.63
C TYR A 122 -13.44 -11.39 13.03
N THR A 123 -12.40 -11.75 13.79
CA THR A 123 -12.52 -12.42 15.09
C THR A 123 -12.13 -11.51 16.26
N ARG A 124 -11.54 -10.35 15.97
CA ARG A 124 -11.06 -9.39 16.98
C ARG A 124 -11.39 -7.97 16.56
N ALA A 125 -11.52 -7.09 17.55
CA ALA A 125 -11.66 -5.65 17.34
C ALA A 125 -10.85 -4.88 18.37
N LEU A 126 -9.98 -3.98 17.91
CA LEU A 126 -9.32 -2.97 18.74
C LEU A 126 -10.19 -1.72 18.73
N ILE A 127 -10.63 -1.26 19.89
CA ILE A 127 -11.62 -0.20 20.02
C ILE A 127 -11.05 0.90 20.90
N LEU A 128 -11.20 2.14 20.45
CA LEU A 128 -10.99 3.33 21.24
C LEU A 128 -12.29 4.14 21.22
N GLY A 129 -12.90 4.32 22.39
CA GLY A 129 -14.05 5.19 22.58
C GLY A 129 -13.68 6.40 23.42
N SER A 130 -14.21 7.56 23.06
CA SER A 130 -14.10 8.78 23.84
C SER A 130 -15.43 9.54 23.80
N GLY A 131 -15.67 10.35 24.82
CA GLY A 131 -16.81 11.24 24.77
C GLY A 131 -16.82 12.23 25.90
N THR A 132 -17.79 13.13 25.83
CA THR A 132 -17.94 14.27 26.72
C THR A 132 -19.41 14.37 27.14
N VAL A 133 -19.64 14.71 28.41
CA VAL A 133 -20.96 15.06 28.92
C VAL A 133 -20.89 16.46 29.51
N THR A 134 -21.83 17.30 29.09
CA THR A 134 -22.17 18.55 29.75
C THR A 134 -23.48 18.34 30.50
N ALA A 135 -23.55 18.77 31.75
CA ALA A 135 -24.75 18.65 32.57
C ALA A 135 -24.99 19.89 33.42
N ALA A 136 -26.24 20.32 33.54
CA ALA A 136 -26.67 21.35 34.48
C ALA A 136 -27.15 20.70 35.78
N ASN A 137 -26.63 21.18 36.90
CA ASN A 137 -27.11 20.75 38.22
C ASN A 137 -28.46 21.41 38.54
N THR A 138 -29.55 20.74 38.17
CA THR A 138 -30.92 21.22 38.42
C THR A 138 -31.43 20.91 39.83
N SER A 139 -30.70 20.12 40.62
CA SER A 139 -31.10 19.73 41.98
C SER A 139 -30.93 20.84 43.01
N GLY A 140 -30.10 21.85 42.72
CA GLY A 140 -29.81 22.98 43.61
C GLY A 140 -28.89 22.69 44.80
N THR A 141 -28.50 21.42 45.01
CA THR A 141 -27.54 21.00 46.05
C THR A 141 -26.14 20.80 45.46
N SER A 142 -25.08 20.68 46.27
CA SER A 142 -23.77 20.19 45.78
C SER A 142 -23.93 18.82 45.11
N GLY A 143 -23.13 18.54 44.08
CA GLY A 143 -23.24 17.30 43.32
C GLY A 143 -21.98 16.98 42.51
N TYR A 144 -21.70 15.68 42.40
CA TYR A 144 -20.70 15.15 41.49
C TYR A 144 -21.36 14.69 40.19
N LEU A 145 -20.69 14.93 39.07
CA LEU A 145 -20.96 14.30 37.80
C LEU A 145 -19.87 13.27 37.52
N TYR A 146 -20.28 12.02 37.31
CA TYR A 146 -19.41 10.92 36.93
C TYR A 146 -19.71 10.48 35.51
N VAL A 147 -18.66 10.23 34.72
CA VAL A 147 -18.78 9.84 33.32
C VAL A 147 -17.76 8.78 32.98
N LYS A 148 -18.19 7.80 32.18
CA LYS A 148 -17.32 6.74 31.66
C LYS A 148 -17.74 6.34 30.26
N VAL A 149 -16.81 5.75 29.51
CA VAL A 149 -17.10 5.07 28.25
C VAL A 149 -17.27 3.58 28.51
N VAL A 150 -18.31 2.99 27.93
CA VAL A 150 -18.66 1.57 28.03
C VAL A 150 -18.52 0.94 26.65
N ILE A 151 -17.72 -0.13 26.55
CA ILE A 151 -17.51 -0.87 25.29
C ILE A 151 -18.07 -2.28 25.48
N ASN A 152 -19.12 -2.61 24.73
CA ASN A 152 -19.80 -3.90 24.75
C ASN A 152 -20.14 -4.41 26.18
N GLY A 153 -20.67 -3.51 27.03
CA GLY A 153 -20.97 -3.78 28.44
C GLY A 153 -19.77 -3.67 29.40
N GLY A 154 -18.53 -3.70 28.89
CA GLY A 154 -17.32 -3.45 29.68
C GLY A 154 -17.16 -1.97 30.04
N SER A 155 -17.14 -1.65 31.33
CA SER A 155 -16.95 -0.28 31.82
C SER A 155 -15.49 0.13 31.83
N GLY A 156 -15.17 1.27 31.22
CA GLY A 156 -13.87 1.91 31.38
C GLY A 156 -13.73 2.68 32.70
N PRO A 157 -12.59 3.37 32.91
CA PRO A 157 -12.38 4.25 34.05
C PRO A 157 -13.46 5.34 34.12
N GLU A 158 -13.88 5.65 35.34
CA GLU A 158 -14.87 6.70 35.60
C GLU A 158 -14.16 8.00 35.95
N ALA A 159 -14.41 9.04 35.15
CA ALA A 159 -13.98 10.40 35.44
C ALA A 159 -15.04 11.07 36.31
N ALA A 160 -14.62 11.92 37.25
CA ALA A 160 -15.52 12.67 38.12
C ALA A 160 -15.18 14.16 38.10
N THR A 161 -16.22 15.00 38.17
CA THR A 161 -16.10 16.45 38.43
C THR A 161 -17.16 16.86 39.45
N ILE A 162 -16.91 17.96 40.14
CA ILE A 162 -17.79 18.50 41.18
C ILE A 162 -18.12 19.95 40.87
N VAL A 163 -19.34 20.34 41.23
CA VAL A 163 -19.68 21.75 41.41
C VAL A 163 -19.90 22.05 42.89
N GLY A 164 -19.24 23.12 43.33
CA GLY A 164 -19.43 23.72 44.63
C GLY A 164 -18.47 23.22 45.70
N ASP A 165 -18.25 24.03 46.73
CA ASP A 165 -17.78 23.53 48.02
C ASP A 165 -18.97 22.87 48.75
N PHE A 166 -18.72 21.97 49.69
CA PHE A 166 -19.82 21.30 50.40
C PHE A 166 -20.61 22.24 51.34
N ASN A 167 -20.18 23.51 51.48
CA ASN A 167 -20.57 24.40 52.56
C ASN A 167 -21.33 25.67 52.10
N THR A 168 -21.44 25.97 50.80
CA THR A 168 -22.04 27.23 50.30
C THR A 168 -23.09 27.00 49.19
N ALA A 169 -24.28 26.53 49.57
CA ALA A 169 -25.46 26.55 48.69
C ALA A 169 -25.92 27.99 48.38
N PRO A 170 -26.56 28.28 47.23
CA PRO A 170 -27.05 27.34 46.21
C PRO A 170 -26.19 27.22 44.93
N TYR A 171 -26.13 26.01 44.36
CA TYR A 171 -25.43 25.69 43.09
C TYR A 171 -26.36 25.41 41.91
N THR A 172 -27.61 25.84 42.02
CA THR A 172 -28.63 25.60 40.99
C THR A 172 -28.17 26.09 39.63
N ASN A 173 -28.35 25.24 38.61
CA ASN A 173 -28.04 25.50 37.21
C ASN A 173 -26.54 25.71 36.89
N THR A 174 -25.64 25.33 37.81
CA THR A 174 -24.22 25.30 37.47
C THR A 174 -23.95 24.19 36.46
N VAL A 175 -23.13 24.49 35.46
CA VAL A 175 -22.81 23.59 34.36
C VAL A 175 -21.48 22.88 34.62
N MET A 176 -21.50 21.56 34.53
CA MET A 176 -20.32 20.70 34.54
C MET A 176 -20.05 20.21 33.13
N ASN A 177 -18.77 20.11 32.77
CA ASN A 177 -18.32 19.46 31.56
C ASN A 177 -17.19 18.50 31.91
N ILE A 178 -17.31 17.24 31.50
CA ILE A 178 -16.32 16.21 31.76
C ILE A 178 -16.22 15.27 30.57
N SER A 179 -14.99 14.80 30.31
CA SER A 179 -14.70 13.83 29.26
C SER A 179 -14.18 12.52 29.85
N ALA A 180 -14.46 11.42 29.17
CA ALA A 180 -13.93 10.11 29.51
C ALA A 180 -13.50 9.37 28.24
N SER A 181 -12.57 8.43 28.39
CA SER A 181 -12.12 7.55 27.32
C SER A 181 -11.94 6.13 27.83
N HIS A 182 -12.05 5.18 26.92
CA HIS A 182 -11.84 3.76 27.19
C HIS A 182 -11.30 3.08 25.93
N SER A 183 -10.35 2.18 26.10
CA SER A 183 -9.89 1.29 25.04
C SER A 183 -10.10 -0.16 25.45
N ALA A 184 -10.50 -0.99 24.50
CA ALA A 184 -10.69 -2.41 24.74
C ALA A 184 -10.34 -3.22 23.50
N THR A 185 -9.94 -4.47 23.72
CA THR A 185 -9.81 -5.47 22.67
C THR A 185 -10.91 -6.50 22.84
N LEU A 186 -11.80 -6.62 21.87
CA LEU A 186 -12.76 -7.73 21.80
C LEU A 186 -12.13 -8.89 21.05
N THR A 187 -12.37 -10.11 21.51
CA THR A 187 -11.91 -11.36 20.89
C THR A 187 -13.08 -12.34 20.78
N GLY A 188 -12.95 -13.38 19.96
CA GLY A 188 -14.00 -14.37 19.75
C GLY A 188 -15.21 -13.83 18.99
N LEU A 189 -15.05 -12.75 18.21
CA LEU A 189 -16.12 -12.21 17.37
C LEU A 189 -16.46 -13.19 16.25
N SER A 190 -17.75 -13.28 15.91
CA SER A 190 -18.26 -14.20 14.89
C SER A 190 -19.37 -13.56 14.04
N GLY A 191 -19.24 -12.25 13.79
CA GLY A 191 -20.30 -11.42 13.20
C GLY A 191 -21.11 -10.69 14.28
N GLY A 192 -22.27 -10.15 13.88
CA GLY A 192 -23.17 -9.43 14.78
C GLY A 192 -22.78 -7.97 15.02
N THR A 193 -23.19 -7.42 16.17
CA THR A 193 -22.94 -6.02 16.53
C THR A 193 -22.45 -5.88 17.96
N PHE A 194 -21.76 -4.78 18.24
CA PHE A 194 -21.47 -4.33 19.60
C PHE A 194 -21.62 -2.81 19.71
N THR A 195 -21.72 -2.29 20.93
CA THR A 195 -21.94 -0.86 21.17
C THR A 195 -20.77 -0.20 21.88
N VAL A 196 -20.52 1.07 21.56
CA VAL A 196 -19.68 1.96 22.35
C VAL A 196 -20.54 3.11 22.84
N GLN A 197 -20.63 3.29 24.15
CA GLN A 197 -21.54 4.21 24.81
C GLN A 197 -20.78 5.13 25.74
N ILE A 198 -21.29 6.35 25.91
CA ILE A 198 -20.94 7.18 27.07
C ILE A 198 -22.07 7.08 28.09
N ALA A 199 -21.69 6.82 29.33
CA ALA A 199 -22.59 6.69 30.45
C ALA A 199 -22.31 7.78 31.49
N ALA A 200 -23.36 8.26 32.14
CA ALA A 200 -23.27 9.28 33.18
C ALA A 200 -24.04 8.84 34.43
N ARG A 201 -23.62 9.36 35.59
CA ARG A 201 -24.38 9.33 36.84
C ARG A 201 -24.04 10.51 37.73
N THR A 202 -24.88 10.77 38.72
CA THR A 202 -24.60 11.75 39.77
C THR A 202 -24.15 11.09 41.07
N GLY A 203 -23.42 11.84 41.91
CA GLY A 203 -22.98 11.42 43.25
C GLY A 203 -23.97 11.71 44.37
N GLY A 204 -25.27 11.62 44.12
CA GLY A 204 -26.30 12.01 45.10
C GLY A 204 -27.65 12.18 44.42
N ASN A 205 -28.17 13.41 44.43
CA ASN A 205 -29.44 13.75 43.80
C ASN A 205 -29.38 13.64 42.27
N ASN A 206 -30.51 13.31 41.65
CA ASN A 206 -30.63 13.28 40.19
C ASN A 206 -30.53 14.70 39.62
N PHE A 207 -29.85 14.84 38.48
CA PHE A 207 -29.95 16.06 37.67
C PHE A 207 -31.09 15.86 36.67
N GLY A 208 -32.21 16.53 36.93
CA GLY A 208 -33.36 16.58 36.04
C GLY A 208 -33.00 16.96 34.60
N SER A 209 -33.91 16.63 33.67
CA SER A 209 -33.78 16.97 32.26
C SER A 209 -33.56 18.48 32.06
N SER A 210 -32.60 18.83 31.20
CA SER A 210 -32.28 20.20 30.83
C SER A 210 -31.75 20.23 29.39
N GLY A 211 -32.08 21.27 28.62
CA GLY A 211 -31.49 21.49 27.29
C GLY A 211 -29.97 21.67 27.30
N THR A 212 -29.40 22.04 28.47
CA THR A 212 -27.95 22.11 28.69
C THR A 212 -27.31 20.74 28.83
N ASN A 213 -28.09 19.72 29.24
CA ASN A 213 -27.60 18.35 29.31
C ASN A 213 -27.35 17.87 27.89
N SER A 214 -26.09 17.64 27.56
CA SER A 214 -25.66 17.19 26.25
C SER A 214 -24.53 16.19 26.40
N ALA A 215 -24.49 15.20 25.52
CA ALA A 215 -23.46 14.18 25.50
C ALA A 215 -23.05 13.91 24.06
N MET A 216 -21.77 13.63 23.86
CA MET A 216 -21.24 13.15 22.59
C MET A 216 -20.34 11.96 22.87
N VAL A 217 -20.44 10.93 22.03
CA VAL A 217 -19.49 9.81 22.01
C VAL A 217 -18.99 9.62 20.59
N ALA A 218 -17.69 9.37 20.47
CA ALA A 218 -17.03 8.98 19.23
C ALA A 218 -16.22 7.72 19.50
N ALA A 219 -16.17 6.83 18.51
CA ALA A 219 -15.41 5.60 18.61
C ALA A 219 -14.73 5.28 17.29
N GLN A 220 -13.52 4.73 17.40
CA GLN A 220 -12.75 4.16 16.31
C GLN A 220 -12.54 2.68 16.60
N VAL A 221 -12.69 1.87 15.56
CA VAL A 221 -12.58 0.42 15.62
C VAL A 221 -11.65 -0.04 14.51
N ILE A 222 -10.73 -0.94 14.84
CA ILE A 222 -9.92 -1.68 13.89
C ILE A 222 -10.29 -3.16 14.04
N PHE A 223 -11.00 -3.70 13.06
CA PHE A 223 -11.30 -5.12 13.00
C PHE A 223 -10.08 -5.90 12.51
N LEU A 224 -9.78 -7.02 13.17
CA LEU A 224 -8.70 -7.93 12.81
C LEU A 224 -9.24 -9.35 12.63
N ARG A 225 -8.74 -10.05 11.60
CA ARG A 225 -9.00 -11.48 11.43
C ARG A 225 -8.26 -12.31 12.47
#